data_AF-A0A2N2LUD5-F1
#
_entry.id   AF-A0A2N2LUD5-F1
#
_cell.length_a   1.000
_cell.length_b   1.000
_cell.length_c   1.000
_cell.angle_alpha   90.00
_cell.angle_beta   90.00
_cell.angle_gamma   90.00
#
_symmetry.space_group_name_H-M   'P 1'
#
loop_
_entity.id
_entity.type
_entity.pdbx_description
1 polymer ?
#
loop_
_entity_poly.entity_id
_entity_poly.type
_entity_poly.pdbx_seq_one_letter_code
_entity_poly.pdbx_strand_id
1 'polypeptide(L)'
;MEKKTNYSIVWYECGENSTLAERFYVPGFVGYLPFFVSGKEHERLENKEEIELREEHLLKGILYGINENEKKGVFWDAERGKETYLYLLEKLGKGFGFDDLEYLILSVAASARSKNGHAVSYSMLLTGNELLPDSSQIKSDLISDIWMILSGAKNRDFYEEGLRKIVDLIYKVKMEDVIPGAREMIAYFGFTALMLLGMEEQMKEYLHQFIYPYVVNMQLKIRIRDMLENPQSAKIESFG
;
A
#
# COMPACT_ATOMS: atom_id res chain seq x y z
N MET A 1 -14.20 -2.53 -16.84
CA MET A 1 -13.68 -1.91 -15.61
C MET A 1 -14.86 -1.45 -14.78
N GLU A 2 -14.99 -1.96 -13.56
CA GLU A 2 -15.95 -1.42 -12.60
C GLU A 2 -15.62 0.04 -12.28
N LYS A 3 -16.64 0.88 -12.06
CA LYS A 3 -16.46 2.27 -11.69
C LYS A 3 -15.89 2.32 -10.28
N LYS A 4 -14.75 2.99 -10.10
CA LYS A 4 -14.15 3.20 -8.78
C LYS A 4 -15.14 3.94 -7.87
N THR A 5 -15.25 3.49 -6.63
CA THR A 5 -16.15 4.08 -5.63
C THR A 5 -15.43 5.15 -4.82
N ASN A 6 -16.12 6.25 -4.58
CA ASN A 6 -15.67 7.28 -3.65
C ASN A 6 -15.66 6.76 -2.21
N TYR A 7 -14.93 7.46 -1.34
CA TYR A 7 -14.75 7.09 0.06
C TYR A 7 -14.54 8.32 0.95
N SER A 8 -14.66 8.11 2.25
CA SER A 8 -14.34 9.10 3.29
C SER A 8 -13.76 8.41 4.52
N ILE A 9 -12.92 9.12 5.26
CA ILE A 9 -12.45 8.70 6.58
C ILE A 9 -13.25 9.45 7.63
N VAL A 10 -14.01 8.69 8.42
CA VAL A 10 -14.73 9.20 9.57
C VAL A 10 -13.88 8.94 10.80
N TRP A 11 -13.45 10.00 11.48
CA TRP A 11 -12.73 9.91 12.74
C TRP A 11 -13.72 9.99 13.89
N TYR A 12 -13.78 8.94 14.70
CA TYR A 12 -14.73 8.87 15.82
C TYR A 12 -13.99 8.87 17.15
N GLU A 13 -14.37 9.79 18.03
CA GLU A 13 -13.74 9.94 19.35
C GLU A 13 -14.08 8.76 20.28
N CYS A 14 -13.05 8.22 20.90
CA CYS A 14 -13.10 7.21 21.94
C CYS A 14 -12.52 7.80 23.21
N GLY A 15 -13.34 7.91 24.26
CA GLY A 15 -12.89 8.28 25.60
C GLY A 15 -12.80 7.07 26.53
N GLU A 16 -12.35 7.31 27.76
CA GLU A 16 -12.38 6.29 28.82
C GLU A 16 -13.81 5.76 28.99
N ASN A 17 -13.99 4.46 28.78
CA ASN A 17 -15.27 3.75 28.91
C ASN A 17 -16.37 4.18 27.92
N SER A 18 -16.01 4.54 26.68
CA SER A 18 -17.03 4.68 25.63
C SER A 18 -17.56 3.30 25.22
N THR A 19 -18.87 3.19 24.95
CA THR A 19 -19.49 1.97 24.40
C THR A 19 -18.84 1.53 23.09
N LEU A 20 -18.26 2.48 22.36
CA LEU A 20 -17.52 2.23 21.12
C LEU A 20 -16.14 1.61 21.39
N ALA A 21 -15.43 2.09 22.41
CA ALA A 21 -14.16 1.51 22.84
C ALA A 21 -14.36 0.08 23.36
N GLU A 22 -15.47 -0.17 24.07
CA GLU A 22 -15.87 -1.53 24.47
C GLU A 22 -16.21 -2.40 23.25
N ARG A 23 -17.04 -1.90 22.32
CA ARG A 23 -17.42 -2.62 21.09
C ARG A 23 -16.20 -3.06 20.27
N PHE A 24 -15.21 -2.19 20.13
CA PHE A 24 -14.00 -2.46 19.33
C PHE A 24 -12.81 -2.95 20.16
N TYR A 25 -13.03 -3.45 21.38
CA TYR A 25 -12.01 -4.14 22.19
C TYR A 25 -10.82 -3.28 22.65
N VAL A 26 -10.98 -1.97 22.79
CA VAL A 26 -9.92 -1.05 23.28
C VAL A 26 -10.30 -0.36 24.61
N PRO A 27 -10.50 -1.11 25.72
CA PRO A 27 -10.74 -0.50 27.03
C PRO A 27 -9.60 0.42 27.46
N GLY A 28 -9.93 1.63 27.89
CA GLY A 28 -8.95 2.63 28.33
C GLY A 28 -8.20 3.36 27.20
N PHE A 29 -8.52 3.10 25.93
CA PHE A 29 -8.01 3.92 24.83
C PHE A 29 -8.73 5.26 24.78
N VAL A 30 -7.94 6.33 24.81
CA VAL A 30 -8.43 7.70 24.61
C VAL A 30 -7.82 8.21 23.31
N GLY A 31 -8.67 8.46 22.31
CA GLY A 31 -8.23 8.92 20.99
C GLY A 31 -9.32 8.90 19.95
N TYR A 32 -8.95 8.84 18.67
CA TYR A 32 -9.92 8.71 17.58
C TYR A 32 -9.66 7.44 16.79
N LEU A 33 -10.72 6.71 16.49
CA LEU A 33 -10.68 5.55 15.62
C LEU A 33 -11.06 5.97 14.19
N PRO A 34 -10.24 5.64 13.18
CA PRO A 34 -10.57 5.90 11.79
C PRO A 34 -11.49 4.83 11.21
N PHE A 35 -12.53 5.26 10.52
CA PHE A 35 -13.45 4.39 9.79
C PHE A 35 -13.44 4.76 8.31
N PHE A 36 -13.03 3.81 7.46
CA PHE A 36 -13.07 3.95 6.01
C PHE A 36 -14.46 3.58 5.50
N VAL A 37 -15.21 4.59 5.04
CA VAL A 37 -16.58 4.44 4.52
C VAL A 37 -16.54 4.63 3.01
N SER A 38 -17.14 3.72 2.24
CA SER A 38 -17.10 3.76 0.77
C SER A 38 -18.37 3.24 0.11
N GLY A 39 -18.53 3.51 -1.19
CA GLY A 39 -19.69 3.05 -1.97
C GLY A 39 -21.00 3.61 -1.43
N LYS A 40 -22.03 2.77 -1.30
CA LYS A 40 -23.38 3.21 -0.87
C LYS A 40 -23.37 3.87 0.51
N GLU A 41 -22.55 3.41 1.44
CA GLU A 41 -22.50 4.03 2.78
C GLU A 41 -21.86 5.42 2.74
N HIS A 42 -20.93 5.65 1.81
CA HIS A 42 -20.38 6.97 1.58
C HIS A 42 -21.43 7.90 0.94
N GLU A 43 -22.21 7.42 -0.03
CA GLU A 43 -23.33 8.20 -0.61
C GLU A 43 -24.36 8.60 0.47
N ARG A 44 -24.70 7.67 1.37
CA ARG A 44 -25.59 7.93 2.52
C ARG A 44 -25.00 8.97 3.46
N LEU A 45 -23.71 8.87 3.76
CA LEU A 45 -22.99 9.86 4.58
C LEU A 45 -23.01 11.27 3.94
N GLU A 46 -22.76 11.38 2.63
CA GLU A 46 -22.84 12.65 1.90
C GLU A 46 -24.25 13.26 1.95
N ASN A 47 -25.28 12.41 1.94
CA ASN A 47 -26.68 12.81 2.08
C ASN A 47 -27.13 13.05 3.54
N LYS A 48 -26.19 13.04 4.50
CA LYS A 48 -26.44 13.21 5.95
C LYS A 48 -27.39 12.16 6.53
N GLU A 49 -27.43 10.97 5.93
CA GLU A 49 -28.14 9.83 6.49
C GLU A 49 -27.32 9.15 7.58
N GLU A 50 -28.00 8.49 8.51
CA GLU A 50 -27.34 7.70 9.54
C GLU A 50 -26.69 6.44 8.95
N ILE A 51 -25.41 6.25 9.23
CA ILE A 51 -24.66 5.04 8.85
C ILE A 51 -24.20 4.31 10.11
N GLU A 52 -24.17 2.98 10.05
CA GLU A 52 -23.58 2.18 11.10
C GLU A 52 -22.08 2.00 10.85
N LEU A 53 -21.26 2.37 11.84
CA LEU A 53 -19.82 2.11 11.79
C LEU A 53 -19.54 0.66 12.22
N ARG A 54 -18.90 -0.10 11.32
CA ARG A 54 -18.67 -1.54 11.44
C ARG A 54 -17.19 -1.88 11.48
N GLU A 55 -16.90 -3.10 11.89
CA GLU A 55 -15.57 -3.67 12.05
C GLU A 55 -14.75 -3.60 10.74
N GLU A 56 -15.39 -3.80 9.59
CA GLU A 56 -14.74 -3.67 8.27
C GLU A 56 -14.29 -2.22 7.99
N HIS A 57 -15.11 -1.24 8.38
CA HIS A 57 -14.77 0.18 8.23
C HIS A 57 -13.57 0.53 9.10
N LEU A 58 -13.54 0.04 10.35
CA LEU A 58 -12.42 0.25 11.26
C LEU A 58 -11.13 -0.39 10.74
N LEU A 59 -11.20 -1.65 10.31
CA LEU A 59 -10.06 -2.38 9.75
C LEU A 59 -9.41 -1.62 8.59
N LYS A 60 -10.22 -1.20 7.61
CA LYS A 60 -9.74 -0.40 6.47
C LYS A 60 -9.30 1.00 6.89
N GLY A 61 -9.99 1.59 7.86
CA GLY A 61 -9.70 2.91 8.39
C GLY A 61 -8.35 2.97 9.08
N ILE A 62 -7.98 1.95 9.86
CA ILE A 62 -6.66 1.84 10.49
C ILE A 62 -5.57 1.74 9.43
N LEU A 63 -5.73 0.82 8.46
CA LEU A 63 -4.73 0.64 7.40
C LEU A 63 -4.57 1.89 6.52
N TYR A 64 -5.65 2.60 6.23
CA TYR A 64 -5.57 3.83 5.44
C TYR A 64 -5.10 5.05 6.26
N GLY A 65 -5.60 5.17 7.49
CA GLY A 65 -5.61 6.39 8.29
C GLY A 65 -4.31 6.70 9.03
N ILE A 66 -3.45 5.71 9.29
CA ILE A 66 -2.16 5.92 9.96
C ILE A 66 -1.30 6.92 9.16
N ASN A 67 -1.19 6.71 7.84
CA ASN A 67 -0.41 7.57 6.94
C ASN A 67 -1.10 8.93 6.62
N GLU A 68 -2.42 9.00 6.67
CA GLU A 68 -3.13 10.28 6.50
C GLU A 68 -2.96 11.22 7.71
N ASN A 69 -2.81 10.65 8.91
CA ASN A 69 -2.67 11.40 10.17
C ASN A 69 -1.35 12.15 10.28
N GLU A 70 -0.22 11.54 9.88
CA GLU A 70 1.07 12.22 9.86
C GLU A 70 1.05 13.46 8.96
N LYS A 71 0.30 13.40 7.85
CA LYS A 71 0.16 14.50 6.89
C LYS A 71 -0.76 15.63 7.36
N LYS A 72 -1.70 15.36 8.27
CA LYS A 72 -2.67 16.33 8.77
C LYS A 72 -2.30 16.95 10.13
N GLY A 73 -1.15 16.57 10.71
CA GLY A 73 -0.68 17.14 11.98
C GLY A 73 -1.59 16.84 13.16
N VAL A 74 -2.36 15.75 13.09
CA VAL A 74 -3.21 15.30 14.20
C VAL A 74 -2.30 14.54 15.18
N PHE A 75 -1.74 15.28 16.14
CA PHE A 75 -0.83 14.75 17.16
C PHE A 75 -1.57 13.82 18.12
N TRP A 76 -1.45 12.53 17.88
CA TRP A 76 -1.65 11.49 18.89
C TRP A 76 -0.27 10.98 19.32
N ASP A 77 -0.16 10.47 20.55
CA ASP A 77 1.04 9.81 21.04
C ASP A 77 1.37 8.62 20.12
N ALA A 78 2.26 8.84 19.16
CA ALA A 78 2.43 8.00 17.97
C ALA A 78 2.81 6.56 18.32
N GLU A 79 3.54 6.38 19.43
CA GLU A 79 3.91 5.05 19.93
C GLU A 79 2.71 4.30 20.51
N ARG A 80 1.92 4.93 21.38
CA ARG A 80 0.71 4.31 21.97
C ARG A 80 -0.37 4.02 20.92
N GLY A 81 -0.48 4.87 19.90
CA GLY A 81 -1.41 4.67 18.78
C GLY A 81 -1.05 3.44 17.95
N LYS A 82 0.24 3.24 17.64
CA LYS A 82 0.70 2.11 16.81
C LYS A 82 0.44 0.75 17.48
N GLU A 83 0.77 0.61 18.76
CA GLU A 83 0.52 -0.63 19.51
C GLU A 83 -0.98 -0.95 19.58
N THR A 84 -1.80 0.07 19.81
CA THR A 84 -3.27 -0.08 19.84
C THR A 84 -3.80 -0.51 18.48
N TYR A 85 -3.33 0.09 17.39
CA TYR A 85 -3.75 -0.27 16.05
C TYR A 85 -3.32 -1.66 15.64
N LEU A 86 -2.09 -2.09 15.99
CA LEU A 86 -1.64 -3.47 15.78
C LEU A 86 -2.56 -4.45 16.50
N TYR A 87 -2.81 -4.20 17.79
CA TYR A 87 -3.73 -5.02 18.58
C TYR A 87 -5.13 -5.09 17.95
N LEU A 88 -5.68 -3.94 17.51
CA LEU A 88 -6.98 -3.88 16.84
C LEU A 88 -6.99 -4.68 15.54
N LEU A 89 -5.95 -4.54 14.70
CA LEU A 89 -5.84 -5.29 13.44
C LEU A 89 -5.78 -6.79 13.70
N GLU A 90 -5.05 -7.25 14.71
CA GLU A 90 -5.01 -8.67 15.09
C GLU A 90 -6.37 -9.18 15.58
N LYS A 91 -7.08 -8.39 16.40
CA LYS A 91 -8.41 -8.77 16.92
C LYS A 91 -9.46 -8.81 15.81
N LEU A 92 -9.51 -7.76 14.99
CA LEU A 92 -10.40 -7.67 13.83
C LEU A 92 -10.07 -8.78 12.83
N GLY A 93 -8.78 -9.00 12.54
CA GLY A 93 -8.31 -10.07 11.66
C GLY A 93 -8.83 -11.44 12.07
N LYS A 94 -8.67 -11.81 13.35
CA LYS A 94 -9.24 -13.05 13.91
C LYS A 94 -10.76 -13.11 13.76
N GLY A 95 -11.45 -12.01 14.01
CA GLY A 95 -12.91 -11.91 13.81
C GLY A 95 -13.35 -12.16 12.36
N PHE A 96 -12.52 -11.79 11.38
CA PHE A 96 -12.75 -12.05 9.96
C PHE A 96 -12.13 -13.37 9.45
N GLY A 97 -11.54 -14.19 10.33
CA GLY A 97 -10.94 -15.48 9.96
C GLY A 97 -9.56 -15.39 9.32
N PHE A 98 -8.83 -14.31 9.56
CA PHE A 98 -7.41 -14.18 9.19
C PHE A 98 -6.52 -14.63 10.35
N ASP A 99 -5.67 -15.63 10.10
CA ASP A 99 -4.69 -16.13 11.07
C ASP A 99 -3.34 -15.42 10.98
N ASP A 100 -3.12 -14.67 9.91
CA ASP A 100 -1.86 -13.99 9.59
C ASP A 100 -2.10 -12.51 9.26
N LEU A 101 -1.32 -11.64 9.89
CA LEU A 101 -1.46 -10.19 9.76
C LEU A 101 -0.97 -9.69 8.39
N GLU A 102 0.08 -10.29 7.82
CA GLU A 102 0.55 -9.96 6.47
C GLU A 102 -0.56 -10.25 5.45
N TYR A 103 -1.17 -11.42 5.53
CA TYR A 103 -2.26 -11.83 4.66
C TYR A 103 -3.51 -10.95 4.83
N LEU A 104 -3.85 -10.54 6.05
CA LEU A 104 -4.92 -9.56 6.31
C LEU A 104 -4.65 -8.24 5.56
N ILE A 105 -3.45 -7.66 5.75
CA ILE A 105 -3.07 -6.38 5.14
C ILE A 105 -3.13 -6.46 3.62
N LEU A 106 -2.52 -7.50 3.03
CA LEU A 106 -2.51 -7.71 1.58
C LEU A 106 -3.92 -7.90 1.02
N SER A 107 -4.76 -8.68 1.70
CA SER A 107 -6.14 -8.95 1.27
C SER A 107 -7.01 -7.69 1.31
N VAL A 108 -6.88 -6.89 2.38
CA VAL A 108 -7.63 -5.63 2.52
C VAL A 108 -7.16 -4.61 1.49
N ALA A 109 -5.84 -4.47 1.29
CA ALA A 109 -5.26 -3.59 0.28
C ALA A 109 -5.71 -3.98 -1.14
N ALA A 110 -5.66 -5.27 -1.48
CA ALA A 110 -6.14 -5.78 -2.77
C ALA A 110 -7.64 -5.51 -2.99
N SER A 111 -8.49 -5.68 -1.96
CA SER A 111 -9.90 -5.31 -2.06
C SER A 111 -10.10 -3.80 -2.22
N ALA A 112 -9.29 -2.97 -1.56
CA ALA A 112 -9.37 -1.53 -1.70
C ALA A 112 -8.86 -1.06 -3.08
N ARG A 113 -7.84 -1.73 -3.63
CA ARG A 113 -7.32 -1.50 -4.97
C ARG A 113 -8.40 -1.71 -6.02
N SER A 114 -9.14 -2.82 -5.94
CA SER A 114 -10.20 -3.13 -6.92
C SER A 114 -11.38 -2.17 -6.85
N LYS A 115 -11.78 -1.74 -5.64
CA LYS A 115 -12.95 -0.88 -5.41
C LYS A 115 -12.64 0.62 -5.54
N ASN A 116 -11.51 1.07 -5.01
CA ASN A 116 -11.18 2.49 -4.84
C ASN A 116 -9.93 2.91 -5.64
N GLY A 117 -9.10 1.96 -6.07
CA GLY A 117 -7.92 2.18 -6.91
C GLY A 117 -6.58 2.12 -6.18
N HIS A 118 -5.50 2.13 -6.96
CA HIS A 118 -4.12 1.98 -6.48
C HIS A 118 -3.71 2.99 -5.41
N ALA A 119 -4.18 4.25 -5.46
CA ALA A 119 -3.83 5.26 -4.46
C ALA A 119 -4.31 4.88 -3.04
N VAL A 120 -5.47 4.24 -2.93
CA VAL A 120 -5.99 3.80 -1.62
C VAL A 120 -5.21 2.59 -1.11
N SER A 121 -4.97 1.63 -1.98
CA SER A 121 -4.16 0.45 -1.67
C SER A 121 -2.72 0.82 -1.29
N TYR A 122 -2.11 1.78 -2.00
CA TYR A 122 -0.81 2.35 -1.67
C TYR A 122 -0.76 2.90 -0.24
N SER A 123 -1.75 3.70 0.18
CA SER A 123 -1.81 4.19 1.55
C SER A 123 -1.88 3.06 2.57
N MET A 124 -2.69 2.02 2.30
CA MET A 124 -2.81 0.85 3.16
C MET A 124 -1.52 0.03 3.24
N LEU A 125 -0.81 -0.15 2.12
CA LEU A 125 0.44 -0.89 2.06
C LEU A 125 1.61 -0.12 2.66
N LEU A 126 1.60 1.22 2.62
CA LEU A 126 2.57 2.02 3.36
C LEU A 126 2.45 1.80 4.86
N THR A 127 1.23 1.91 5.40
CA THR A 127 0.94 1.54 6.78
C THR A 127 1.36 0.10 7.06
N GLY A 128 0.99 -0.84 6.18
CA GLY A 128 1.40 -2.24 6.30
C GLY A 128 2.91 -2.43 6.38
N ASN A 129 3.68 -1.68 5.60
CA ASN A 129 5.15 -1.72 5.60
C ASN A 129 5.76 -1.07 6.85
N GLU A 130 5.08 -0.12 7.50
CA GLU A 130 5.49 0.41 8.80
C GLU A 130 5.19 -0.55 9.95
N LEU A 131 4.10 -1.31 9.84
CA LEU A 131 3.69 -2.32 10.80
C LEU A 131 4.54 -3.60 10.70
N LEU A 132 4.81 -4.05 9.47
CA LEU A 132 5.59 -5.26 9.15
C LEU A 132 6.76 -4.92 8.20
N PRO A 133 7.80 -4.23 8.70
CA PRO A 133 8.90 -3.73 7.86
C PRO A 133 9.75 -4.82 7.22
N ASP A 134 9.66 -6.06 7.68
CA ASP A 134 10.40 -7.19 7.10
C ASP A 134 9.60 -7.95 6.02
N SER A 135 8.31 -7.63 5.82
CA SER A 135 7.47 -8.29 4.82
C SER A 135 7.95 -7.98 3.39
N SER A 136 8.41 -8.99 2.66
CA SER A 136 8.76 -8.86 1.24
C SER A 136 7.51 -8.77 0.36
N GLN A 137 6.41 -9.42 0.75
CA GLN A 137 5.16 -9.43 -0.01
C GLN A 137 4.48 -8.05 0.01
N ILE A 138 4.41 -7.39 1.17
CA ILE A 138 3.87 -6.03 1.29
C ILE A 138 4.69 -5.06 0.44
N LYS A 139 6.02 -5.16 0.48
CA LYS A 139 6.90 -4.32 -0.35
C LYS A 139 6.69 -4.57 -1.85
N SER A 140 6.54 -5.84 -2.25
CA SER A 140 6.25 -6.21 -3.64
C SER A 140 4.93 -5.61 -4.14
N ASP A 141 3.86 -5.72 -3.36
CA ASP A 141 2.56 -5.14 -3.69
C ASP A 141 2.62 -3.61 -3.70
N LEU A 142 3.39 -3.01 -2.77
CA LEU A 142 3.60 -1.57 -2.67
C LEU A 142 4.34 -1.03 -3.89
N ILE A 143 5.41 -1.69 -4.34
CA ILE A 143 6.13 -1.35 -5.57
C ILE A 143 5.18 -1.35 -6.76
N SER A 144 4.32 -2.37 -6.86
CA SER A 144 3.33 -2.48 -7.94
C SER A 144 2.32 -1.35 -7.91
N ASP A 145 1.82 -0.96 -6.74
CA ASP A 145 0.90 0.18 -6.62
C ASP A 145 1.58 1.52 -6.93
N ILE A 146 2.82 1.73 -6.48
CA ILE A 146 3.60 2.92 -6.86
C ILE A 146 3.72 3.00 -8.38
N TRP A 147 4.15 1.91 -9.02
CA TRP A 147 4.29 1.85 -10.49
C TRP A 147 3.00 2.23 -11.20
N MET A 148 1.86 1.67 -10.77
CA MET A 148 0.56 1.95 -11.36
C MET A 148 0.12 3.40 -11.16
N ILE A 149 0.37 4.00 -9.99
CA ILE A 149 0.08 5.41 -9.76
C ILE A 149 0.96 6.30 -10.65
N LEU A 150 2.25 5.98 -10.76
CA LEU A 150 3.20 6.74 -11.59
C LEU A 150 2.84 6.68 -13.07
N SER A 151 2.25 5.58 -13.56
CA SER A 151 1.81 5.45 -14.96
C SER A 151 0.78 6.51 -15.38
N GLY A 152 0.03 7.09 -14.42
CA GLY A 152 -0.90 8.19 -14.64
C GLY A 152 -0.43 9.56 -14.14
N ALA A 153 0.78 9.65 -13.58
CA ALA A 153 1.27 10.88 -12.94
C ALA A 153 1.74 11.90 -13.98
N LYS A 154 1.34 13.17 -13.77
CA LYS A 154 1.81 14.33 -14.56
C LYS A 154 2.77 15.23 -13.79
N ASN A 155 2.81 15.10 -12.46
CA ASN A 155 3.68 15.88 -11.60
C ASN A 155 5.07 15.23 -11.58
N ARG A 156 6.11 16.00 -11.97
CA ARG A 156 7.49 15.52 -12.10
C ARG A 156 8.13 15.17 -10.76
N ASP A 157 7.90 15.97 -9.71
CA ASP A 157 8.53 15.77 -8.41
C ASP A 157 8.00 14.50 -7.75
N PHE A 158 6.68 14.30 -7.78
CA PHE A 158 6.04 13.07 -7.34
C PHE A 158 6.51 11.85 -8.14
N TYR A 159 6.75 12.06 -9.44
CA TYR A 159 7.24 11.00 -10.33
C TYR A 159 8.63 10.52 -9.91
N GLU A 160 9.58 11.46 -9.71
CA GLU A 160 10.93 11.13 -9.29
C GLU A 160 10.97 10.49 -7.90
N GLU A 161 10.20 11.03 -6.93
CA GLU A 161 10.10 10.48 -5.58
C GLU A 161 9.59 9.03 -5.61
N GLY A 162 8.55 8.75 -6.39
CA GLY A 162 8.01 7.41 -6.55
C GLY A 162 9.03 6.42 -7.14
N LEU A 163 9.78 6.84 -8.16
CA LEU A 163 10.86 6.02 -8.73
C LEU A 163 11.94 5.69 -7.69
N ARG A 164 12.38 6.69 -6.92
CA ARG A 164 13.37 6.48 -5.84
C ARG A 164 12.84 5.54 -4.78
N LYS A 165 11.55 5.63 -4.46
CA LYS A 165 10.92 4.72 -3.49
C LYS A 165 10.83 3.28 -4.00
N ILE A 166 10.57 3.07 -5.30
CA ILE A 166 10.66 1.73 -5.90
C ILE A 166 12.07 1.16 -5.75
N VAL A 167 13.10 1.96 -6.07
CA VAL A 167 14.50 1.55 -5.95
C VAL A 167 14.85 1.21 -4.49
N ASP A 168 14.47 2.04 -3.52
CA ASP A 168 14.71 1.75 -2.10
C ASP A 168 14.02 0.46 -1.62
N LEU A 169 12.76 0.26 -2.02
CA LEU A 169 11.99 -0.91 -1.62
C LEU A 169 12.53 -2.20 -2.21
N ILE A 170 12.91 -2.22 -3.49
CA ILE A 170 13.32 -3.46 -4.17
C ILE A 170 14.61 -4.04 -3.59
N TYR A 171 15.54 -3.19 -3.14
CA TYR A 171 16.75 -3.66 -2.44
C TYR A 171 16.46 -4.24 -1.03
N LYS A 172 15.27 -3.98 -0.47
CA LYS A 172 14.81 -4.52 0.82
C LYS A 172 13.89 -5.74 0.67
N VAL A 173 13.58 -6.14 -0.56
CA VAL A 173 12.78 -7.33 -0.86
C VAL A 173 13.68 -8.55 -0.91
N LYS A 174 13.32 -9.59 -0.15
CA LYS A 174 13.85 -10.94 -0.37
C LYS A 174 13.01 -11.60 -1.46
N MET A 175 13.57 -11.74 -2.65
CA MET A 175 12.82 -12.20 -3.83
C MET A 175 12.25 -13.61 -3.66
N GLU A 176 12.89 -14.45 -2.86
CA GLU A 176 12.47 -15.82 -2.53
C GLU A 176 11.14 -15.87 -1.78
N ASP A 177 10.81 -14.80 -1.05
CA ASP A 177 9.59 -14.69 -0.25
C ASP A 177 8.40 -14.15 -1.07
N VAL A 178 8.66 -13.59 -2.25
CA VAL A 178 7.63 -13.01 -3.15
C VAL A 178 7.02 -14.09 -4.03
N ILE A 179 5.74 -13.99 -4.39
CA ILE A 179 5.13 -14.95 -5.33
C ILE A 179 5.83 -14.93 -6.71
N PRO A 180 6.06 -16.08 -7.38
CA PRO A 180 6.89 -16.14 -8.59
C PRO A 180 6.48 -15.16 -9.70
N GLY A 181 5.18 -15.00 -9.97
CA GLY A 181 4.70 -14.10 -11.02
C GLY A 181 4.97 -12.61 -10.73
N ALA A 182 5.05 -12.21 -9.46
CA ALA A 182 5.34 -10.83 -9.09
C ALA A 182 6.84 -10.51 -9.14
N ARG A 183 7.73 -11.49 -8.88
CA ARG A 183 9.19 -11.31 -8.85
C ARG A 183 9.72 -10.65 -10.12
N GLU A 184 9.29 -11.16 -11.28
CA GLU A 184 9.75 -10.65 -12.57
C GLU A 184 9.32 -9.21 -12.79
N MET A 185 8.08 -8.90 -12.41
CA MET A 185 7.49 -7.58 -12.58
C MET A 185 8.16 -6.55 -11.68
N ILE A 186 8.34 -6.84 -10.40
CA ILE A 186 9.00 -5.90 -9.48
C ILE A 186 10.50 -5.74 -9.82
N ALA A 187 11.16 -6.81 -10.29
CA ALA A 187 12.53 -6.73 -10.79
C ALA A 187 12.62 -5.80 -12.01
N TYR A 188 11.71 -5.94 -12.97
CA TYR A 188 11.58 -5.07 -14.13
C TYR A 188 11.28 -3.62 -13.73
N PHE A 189 10.37 -3.38 -12.80
CA PHE A 189 10.01 -2.05 -12.31
C PHE A 189 11.21 -1.35 -11.67
N GLY A 190 11.95 -2.02 -10.80
CA GLY A 190 13.15 -1.46 -10.19
C GLY A 190 14.26 -1.15 -11.20
N PHE A 191 14.48 -2.03 -12.19
CA PHE A 191 15.43 -1.75 -13.27
C PHE A 191 15.02 -0.52 -14.08
N THR A 192 13.75 -0.45 -14.47
CA THR A 192 13.23 0.69 -15.24
C THR A 192 13.29 1.98 -14.43
N ALA A 193 13.06 1.91 -13.11
CA ALA A 193 13.21 3.07 -12.23
C ALA A 193 14.66 3.57 -12.18
N LEU A 194 15.65 2.68 -12.07
CA LEU A 194 17.08 3.05 -12.14
C LEU A 194 17.44 3.71 -13.48
N MET A 195 16.95 3.15 -14.60
CA MET A 195 17.14 3.70 -15.94
C MET A 195 16.58 5.13 -16.03
N LEU A 196 15.34 5.32 -15.59
CA LEU A 196 14.65 6.62 -15.62
C LEU A 196 15.29 7.67 -14.69
N LEU A 197 15.92 7.23 -13.60
CA LEU A 197 16.69 8.08 -12.68
C LEU A 197 18.13 8.34 -13.14
N GLY A 198 18.60 7.69 -14.23
CA GLY A 198 19.97 7.83 -14.74
C GLY A 198 21.04 7.25 -13.81
N MET A 199 20.72 6.23 -13.01
CA MET A 199 21.62 5.68 -11.97
C MET A 199 22.55 4.59 -12.53
N GLU A 200 23.37 4.94 -13.53
CA GLU A 200 24.13 3.99 -14.36
C GLU A 200 25.00 2.98 -13.59
N GLU A 201 25.71 3.41 -12.55
CA GLU A 201 26.57 2.53 -11.77
C GLU A 201 25.78 1.43 -11.05
N GLN A 202 24.60 1.77 -10.53
CA GLN A 202 23.74 0.82 -9.82
C GLN A 202 23.07 -0.18 -10.77
N MET A 203 22.87 0.19 -12.04
CA MET A 203 22.21 -0.69 -13.01
C MET A 203 22.98 -1.97 -13.29
N LYS A 204 24.32 -1.90 -13.32
CA LYS A 204 25.16 -3.09 -13.57
C LYS A 204 24.99 -4.12 -12.44
N GLU A 205 25.08 -3.67 -11.20
CA GLU A 205 24.85 -4.53 -10.02
C GLU A 205 23.42 -5.08 -10.02
N TYR A 206 22.44 -4.22 -10.31
CA TYR A 206 21.03 -4.60 -10.34
C TYR A 206 20.74 -5.70 -11.38
N LEU A 207 21.38 -5.67 -12.56
CA LEU A 207 21.22 -6.71 -13.57
C LEU A 207 21.60 -8.09 -13.02
N HIS A 208 22.75 -8.17 -12.35
CA HIS A 208 23.24 -9.42 -11.77
C HIS A 208 22.39 -9.89 -10.58
N GLN A 209 21.94 -8.96 -9.75
CA GLN A 209 21.21 -9.28 -8.53
C GLN A 209 19.73 -9.63 -8.79
N PHE A 210 19.07 -8.92 -9.70
CA PHE A 210 17.61 -9.00 -9.84
C PHE A 210 17.13 -9.41 -11.23
N ILE A 211 17.82 -9.01 -12.31
CA ILE A 211 17.33 -9.30 -13.66
C ILE A 211 17.69 -10.72 -14.09
N TYR A 212 18.99 -11.05 -14.11
CA TYR A 212 19.44 -12.37 -14.59
C TYR A 212 18.89 -13.55 -13.78
N PRO A 213 18.76 -13.47 -12.44
CA PRO A 213 18.24 -14.60 -11.66
C PRO A 213 16.72 -14.76 -11.75
N TYR A 214 15.96 -13.67 -11.89
CA TYR A 214 14.51 -13.71 -11.70
C TYR A 214 13.70 -13.48 -12.97
N VAL A 215 14.17 -12.68 -13.93
CA VAL A 215 13.40 -12.39 -15.15
C VAL A 215 13.61 -13.50 -16.17
N VAL A 216 12.58 -14.32 -16.38
CA VAL A 216 12.58 -15.42 -17.35
C VAL A 216 11.69 -15.12 -18.55
N ASN A 217 10.65 -14.31 -18.37
CA ASN A 217 9.71 -13.90 -19.40
C ASN A 217 10.43 -13.22 -20.57
N MET A 218 10.26 -13.78 -21.77
CA MET A 218 10.97 -13.33 -22.97
C MET A 218 10.60 -11.89 -23.37
N GLN A 219 9.36 -11.46 -23.14
CA GLN A 219 8.94 -10.09 -23.46
C GLN A 219 9.62 -9.08 -22.54
N LEU A 220 9.74 -9.39 -21.24
CA LEU A 220 10.47 -8.54 -20.30
C LEU A 220 11.96 -8.48 -20.64
N LYS A 221 12.58 -9.61 -21.01
CA LYS A 221 13.98 -9.64 -21.47
C LYS A 221 14.20 -8.75 -22.70
N ILE A 222 13.31 -8.81 -23.68
CA ILE A 222 13.37 -7.96 -24.87
C ILE A 222 13.28 -6.48 -24.46
N ARG A 223 12.30 -6.10 -23.63
CA ARG A 223 12.16 -4.71 -23.17
C ARG A 223 13.39 -4.21 -22.41
N ILE A 224 13.96 -5.03 -21.53
CA ILE A 224 15.17 -4.70 -20.79
C ILE A 224 16.35 -4.49 -21.74
N ARG A 225 16.55 -5.38 -22.72
CA ARG A 225 17.61 -5.23 -23.72
C ARG A 225 17.40 -3.95 -24.54
N ASP A 226 16.19 -3.71 -25.02
CA ASP A 226 15.89 -2.54 -25.83
C ASP A 226 16.15 -1.24 -25.03
N MET A 227 15.85 -1.21 -23.74
CA MET A 227 16.21 -0.09 -22.84
C MET A 227 17.73 0.06 -22.64
N LEU A 228 18.48 -1.05 -22.55
CA LEU A 228 19.94 -1.01 -22.44
C LEU A 228 20.60 -0.47 -23.73
N GLU A 229 20.06 -0.84 -24.89
CA GLU A 229 20.55 -0.38 -26.21
C GLU A 229 20.14 1.07 -26.50
N ASN A 230 18.96 1.48 -26.04
CA ASN A 230 18.43 2.82 -26.19
C ASN A 230 17.79 3.33 -24.88
N PRO A 231 18.59 3.91 -23.94
CA PRO A 231 18.08 4.38 -22.65
C PRO A 231 16.91 5.36 -22.73
N GLN A 232 16.79 6.12 -23.84
CA GLN A 232 15.69 7.06 -24.05
C GLN A 232 14.34 6.38 -24.29
N SER A 233 14.31 5.07 -24.55
CA SER A 233 13.06 4.31 -24.70
C SER A 233 12.44 3.92 -23.35
N ALA A 234 13.17 4.09 -22.24
CA ALA A 234 12.66 3.77 -20.91
C ALA A 234 11.44 4.65 -20.57
N LYS A 235 10.36 3.99 -20.15
CA LYS A 235 9.11 4.65 -19.76
C LYS A 235 8.33 3.76 -18.81
N ILE A 236 7.48 4.37 -17.99
CA ILE A 236 6.50 3.62 -17.22
C ILE A 236 5.37 3.19 -18.15
N GLU A 237 5.01 1.91 -18.06
CA GLU A 237 3.94 1.30 -18.86
C GLU A 237 2.89 0.71 -17.93
N SER A 238 1.61 0.88 -18.27
CA SER A 238 0.54 0.18 -17.59
C SER A 238 0.52 -1.28 -18.03
N PHE A 239 0.67 -2.20 -17.09
CA PHE A 239 0.40 -3.62 -17.32
C PHE A 239 -1.06 -3.87 -16.96
N GLY A 240 -1.86 -4.18 -17.98
CA GLY A 240 -3.29 -4.47 -17.86
C GLY A 240 -3.58 -5.94 -17.64
#